data_AF-A0A3N2RD43-F1
#
_entry.id   AF-A0A3N2RD43-F1
#
_cell.length_a   1.000
_cell.length_b   1.000
_cell.length_c   1.000
_cell.angle_alpha   90.00
_cell.angle_beta   90.00
_cell.angle_gamma   90.00
#
_symmetry.space_group_name_H-M   'P 1'
#
loop_
_entity.id
_entity.type
_entity.pdbx_description
1 polymer ?
#
loop_
_entity_poly.entity_id
_entity_poly.type
_entity_poly.pdbx_seq_one_letter_code
_entity_poly.pdbx_strand_id
1 'polypeptide(L)'
;MDLHDSLQRRGFARWPGALAPEQVAAVAAQPLLAQAVDTDAGDRELLREPWCGALAARLRERLAAAGVLAPDAVAVQCTLFRKSALRNWKVTLHQDLSIPVAAAVADPRLGAWSRKQGRPFVQPPAELLQRLLAVRLHLDDCGADDGPLRVVAGSHRHGRLDAAAARALRAAEGETECTAGRGDLLIMRPLLLHASSKATRPEGRRRVLHFLFGPREPGYSLHWSIAL
;
A
#
# COMPACT_ATOMS: atom_id res chain seq x y z
N MET A 1 17.11 13.67 3.72
CA MET A 1 16.12 13.36 4.78
C MET A 1 16.12 11.86 4.93
N ASP A 2 16.35 11.36 6.14
CA ASP A 2 16.31 9.93 6.42
C ASP A 2 14.89 9.36 6.20
N LEU A 3 14.77 8.07 5.85
CA LEU A 3 13.49 7.41 5.56
C LEU A 3 12.54 7.50 6.76
N HIS A 4 13.07 7.27 7.97
CA HIS A 4 12.30 7.34 9.20
C HIS A 4 11.71 8.74 9.41
N ASP A 5 12.55 9.76 9.30
CA ASP A 5 12.18 11.16 9.48
C ASP A 5 11.12 11.62 8.46
N SER A 6 11.26 11.20 7.19
CA SER A 6 10.25 11.47 6.16
C SER A 6 8.90 10.81 6.50
N LEU A 7 8.90 9.56 6.97
CA LEU A 7 7.67 8.87 7.36
C LEU A 7 7.01 9.50 8.60
N GLN A 8 7.77 9.99 9.56
CA GLN A 8 7.21 10.65 10.75
C GLN A 8 6.58 12.00 10.39
N ARG A 9 7.30 12.86 9.66
CA ARG A 9 6.82 14.21 9.35
C ARG A 9 5.83 14.24 8.20
N ARG A 10 6.11 13.55 7.11
CA ARG A 10 5.33 13.63 5.86
C ARG A 10 4.36 12.47 5.68
N GLY A 11 4.57 11.35 6.38
CA GLY A 11 3.73 10.16 6.28
C GLY A 11 4.03 9.28 5.07
N PHE A 12 5.02 9.65 4.26
CA PHE A 12 5.54 8.83 3.16
C PHE A 12 7.04 9.07 2.94
N ALA A 13 7.67 8.11 2.26
CA ALA A 13 9.04 8.19 1.79
C ALA A 13 9.21 7.39 0.49
N ARG A 14 10.08 7.85 -0.40
CA ARG A 14 10.55 7.07 -1.54
C ARG A 14 11.91 6.46 -1.19
N TRP A 15 12.08 5.18 -1.49
CA TRP A 15 13.37 4.49 -1.44
C TRP A 15 13.76 4.11 -2.88
N PRO A 16 14.57 4.95 -3.56
CA PRO A 16 14.99 4.69 -4.93
C PRO A 16 15.88 3.47 -5.04
N GLY A 17 15.71 2.67 -6.10
CA GLY A 17 16.54 1.50 -6.37
C GLY A 17 16.56 0.51 -5.21
N ALA A 18 15.47 0.43 -4.45
CA ALA A 18 15.39 -0.47 -3.32
C ALA A 18 15.62 -1.90 -3.80
N LEU A 19 14.97 -2.36 -4.87
CA LEU A 19 15.28 -3.64 -5.49
C LEU A 19 16.22 -3.44 -6.69
N ALA A 20 17.21 -4.32 -6.79
CA ALA A 20 18.11 -4.34 -7.94
C ALA A 20 17.34 -4.78 -9.21
N PRO A 21 17.74 -4.31 -10.41
CA PRO A 21 17.00 -4.57 -11.65
C PRO A 21 16.72 -6.05 -11.92
N GLU A 22 17.65 -6.94 -11.62
CA GLU A 22 17.54 -8.39 -11.77
C GLU A 22 16.49 -8.99 -10.81
N GLN A 23 16.40 -8.45 -9.59
CA GLN A 23 15.39 -8.86 -8.61
C GLN A 23 14.00 -8.43 -9.08
N VAL A 24 13.87 -7.21 -9.61
CA VAL A 24 12.61 -6.71 -10.16
C VAL A 24 12.19 -7.51 -11.38
N ALA A 25 13.12 -7.85 -12.27
CA ALA A 25 12.86 -8.68 -13.44
C ALA A 25 12.36 -10.07 -13.04
N ALA A 26 12.99 -10.72 -12.06
CA ALA A 26 12.57 -12.02 -11.55
C ALA A 26 11.16 -11.99 -10.93
N VAL A 27 10.80 -10.90 -10.25
CA VAL A 27 9.43 -10.70 -9.75
C VAL A 27 8.46 -10.43 -10.90
N ALA A 28 8.80 -9.56 -11.84
CA ALA A 28 7.95 -9.21 -12.97
C ALA A 28 7.68 -10.39 -13.92
N ALA A 29 8.58 -11.38 -13.95
CA ALA A 29 8.48 -12.60 -14.74
C ALA A 29 7.59 -13.69 -14.11
N GLN A 30 7.14 -13.52 -12.86
CA GLN A 30 6.23 -14.48 -12.23
C GLN A 30 4.96 -14.64 -13.08
N PRO A 31 4.48 -15.87 -13.36
CA PRO A 31 3.36 -16.10 -14.29
C PRO A 31 2.12 -15.25 -13.96
N LEU A 32 1.75 -15.16 -12.69
CA LEU A 32 0.63 -14.33 -12.21
C LEU A 32 0.81 -12.84 -12.50
N LEU A 33 2.04 -12.35 -12.61
CA LEU A 33 2.33 -10.94 -12.91
C LEU A 33 2.53 -10.69 -14.40
N ALA A 34 3.14 -11.63 -15.13
CA ALA A 34 3.42 -11.52 -16.54
C ALA A 34 2.17 -11.75 -17.40
N GLN A 35 1.39 -12.79 -17.07
CA GLN A 35 0.27 -13.27 -17.88
C GLN A 35 -1.09 -12.75 -17.41
N ALA A 36 -1.19 -12.12 -16.24
CA ALA A 36 -2.48 -11.61 -15.77
C ALA A 36 -3.11 -10.68 -16.82
N VAL A 37 -4.38 -10.92 -17.12
CA VAL A 37 -5.18 -10.20 -18.11
C VAL A 37 -5.75 -8.92 -17.48
N ASP A 38 -6.00 -7.89 -18.27
CA ASP A 38 -6.47 -6.58 -17.80
C ASP A 38 -7.89 -6.56 -17.19
N THR A 39 -8.56 -7.70 -17.09
CA THR A 39 -9.93 -7.84 -16.58
C THR A 39 -10.03 -7.91 -15.06
N ASP A 40 -8.94 -8.16 -14.33
CA ASP A 40 -8.99 -8.46 -12.89
C ASP A 40 -8.64 -7.26 -11.99
N ALA A 41 -9.53 -6.90 -11.04
CA ALA A 41 -9.48 -5.69 -10.17
C ALA A 41 -8.29 -5.59 -9.20
N GLY A 42 -7.23 -6.35 -9.46
CA GLY A 42 -6.10 -6.59 -8.60
C GLY A 42 -6.31 -7.87 -7.79
N ASP A 43 -5.38 -8.81 -7.92
CA ASP A 43 -5.27 -9.94 -7.01
C ASP A 43 -4.82 -9.42 -5.64
N ARG A 44 -5.63 -9.64 -4.60
CA ARG A 44 -5.37 -9.19 -3.21
C ARG A 44 -4.80 -10.32 -2.34
N GLU A 45 -4.55 -11.48 -2.94
CA GLU A 45 -4.17 -12.71 -2.25
C GLU A 45 -2.74 -13.15 -2.56
N LEU A 46 -1.98 -12.36 -3.32
CA LEU A 46 -0.62 -12.68 -3.77
C LEU A 46 0.32 -13.13 -2.65
N LEU A 47 0.11 -12.68 -1.41
CA LEU A 47 0.96 -13.09 -0.29
C LEU A 47 0.91 -14.61 0.00
N ARG A 48 -0.08 -15.34 -0.53
CA ARG A 48 -0.13 -16.82 -0.49
C ARG A 48 0.87 -17.48 -1.44
N GLU A 49 1.32 -16.75 -2.46
CA GLU A 49 2.30 -17.27 -3.41
C GLU A 49 3.68 -17.35 -2.77
N PRO A 50 4.40 -18.49 -2.89
CA PRO A 50 5.72 -18.66 -2.27
C PRO A 50 6.73 -17.57 -2.65
N TRP A 51 6.75 -17.15 -3.92
CA TRP A 51 7.64 -16.08 -4.39
C TRP A 51 7.30 -14.73 -3.75
N CYS A 52 6.02 -14.47 -3.47
CA CYS A 52 5.55 -13.23 -2.87
C CYS A 52 5.83 -13.20 -1.37
N GLY A 53 5.64 -14.34 -0.69
CA GLY A 53 6.04 -14.53 0.71
C GLY A 53 7.55 -14.31 0.92
N ALA A 54 8.38 -14.90 0.06
CA ALA A 54 9.84 -14.69 0.09
C ALA A 54 10.22 -13.22 -0.18
N LEU A 55 9.54 -12.55 -1.13
CA LEU A 55 9.72 -11.13 -1.38
C LEU A 55 9.31 -10.28 -0.17
N ALA A 56 8.19 -10.60 0.49
CA ALA A 56 7.72 -9.90 1.67
C ALA A 56 8.70 -10.02 2.85
N ALA A 57 9.26 -11.22 3.08
CA ALA A 57 10.27 -11.46 4.11
C ALA A 57 11.53 -10.60 3.88
N ARG A 58 12.05 -10.58 2.65
CA ARG A 58 13.20 -9.74 2.27
C ARG A 58 12.91 -8.24 2.43
N LEU A 59 11.72 -7.79 2.05
CA LEU A 59 11.30 -6.40 2.26
C LEU A 59 11.22 -6.06 3.75
N ARG A 60 10.62 -6.95 4.56
CA ARG A 60 10.53 -6.78 6.02
C ARG A 60 11.91 -6.59 6.65
N GLU A 61 12.85 -7.49 6.35
CA GLU A 61 14.21 -7.43 6.89
C GLU A 61 14.89 -6.09 6.60
N ARG A 62 14.76 -5.61 5.36
CA ARG A 62 15.37 -4.35 4.94
C ARG A 62 14.69 -3.13 5.54
N LEU A 63 13.37 -3.14 5.65
CA LEU A 63 12.60 -2.06 6.30
C LEU A 63 12.89 -2.01 7.81
N ALA A 64 13.06 -3.17 8.45
CA ALA A 64 13.46 -3.26 9.85
C ALA A 64 14.90 -2.74 10.04
N ALA A 65 15.84 -3.16 9.20
CA ALA A 65 17.22 -2.67 9.22
C ALA A 65 17.32 -1.15 8.97
N ALA A 66 16.41 -0.59 8.17
CA ALA A 66 16.30 0.85 7.95
C ALA A 66 15.55 1.60 9.07
N GLY A 67 15.11 0.92 10.13
CA GLY A 67 14.43 1.54 11.27
C GLY A 67 13.02 2.09 10.96
N VAL A 68 12.39 1.65 9.87
CA VAL A 68 11.06 2.12 9.46
C VAL A 68 9.95 1.10 9.71
N LEU A 69 10.30 -0.14 10.05
CA LEU A 69 9.38 -1.21 10.39
C LEU A 69 9.80 -1.90 11.69
N ALA A 70 8.84 -2.28 12.52
CA ALA A 70 9.13 -3.00 13.75
C ALA A 70 9.73 -4.39 13.45
N PRO A 71 10.70 -4.90 14.23
CA PRO A 71 11.34 -6.19 13.97
C PRO A 71 10.38 -7.39 13.99
N ASP A 72 9.31 -7.31 14.77
CA ASP A 72 8.27 -8.34 14.91
C ASP A 72 7.11 -8.19 13.92
N ALA A 73 7.16 -7.19 13.04
CA ALA A 73 6.10 -6.94 12.07
C ALA A 73 5.95 -8.11 11.09
N VAL A 74 4.73 -8.31 10.61
CA VAL A 74 4.37 -9.35 9.65
C VAL A 74 3.72 -8.73 8.42
N ALA A 75 3.94 -9.33 7.26
CA ALA A 75 3.17 -9.02 6.07
C ALA A 75 1.78 -9.65 6.21
N VAL A 76 0.72 -8.85 6.00
CA VAL A 76 -0.68 -9.29 6.17
C VAL A 76 -1.48 -9.25 4.86
N GLN A 77 -0.95 -8.57 3.85
CA GLN A 77 -1.53 -8.48 2.53
C GLN A 77 -0.47 -8.14 1.48
N CYS A 78 -0.65 -8.66 0.28
CA CYS A 78 -0.05 -8.12 -0.94
C CYS A 78 -1.13 -8.01 -2.01
N THR A 79 -1.30 -6.81 -2.57
CA THR A 79 -2.24 -6.56 -3.67
C THR A 79 -1.49 -6.10 -4.91
N LEU A 80 -1.79 -6.70 -6.07
CA LEU A 80 -1.34 -6.17 -7.36
C LEU A 80 -2.25 -5.03 -7.81
N PHE A 81 -1.72 -3.83 -7.90
CA PHE A 81 -2.35 -2.74 -8.63
C PHE A 81 -1.81 -2.69 -10.05
N ARG A 82 -2.75 -2.61 -11.01
CA ARG A 82 -2.44 -2.41 -12.41
C ARG A 82 -3.21 -1.23 -12.97
N LYS A 83 -2.54 -0.42 -13.78
CA LYS A 83 -3.19 0.47 -14.75
C LYS A 83 -2.81 0.07 -16.17
N SER A 84 -3.79 0.10 -17.05
CA SER A 84 -3.64 -0.08 -18.49
C SER A 84 -4.64 0.81 -19.23
N ALA A 85 -4.55 0.87 -20.57
CA ALA A 85 -5.49 1.61 -21.43
C ALA A 85 -6.95 1.27 -21.14
N LEU A 86 -7.25 -0.01 -20.88
CA LEU A 86 -8.60 -0.49 -20.58
C LEU A 86 -9.03 -0.20 -19.13
N ARG A 87 -8.09 0.12 -18.24
CA ARG A 87 -8.32 0.36 -16.82
C ARG A 87 -7.55 1.56 -16.29
N ASN A 88 -8.11 2.72 -16.61
CA ASN A 88 -7.60 4.01 -16.20
C ASN A 88 -8.51 4.67 -15.15
N TRP A 89 -8.67 4.01 -14.00
CA TRP A 89 -9.64 4.44 -12.99
C TRP A 89 -9.01 5.50 -12.09
N LYS A 90 -9.76 6.57 -11.84
CA LYS A 90 -9.38 7.60 -10.86
C LYS A 90 -9.65 7.04 -9.47
N VAL A 91 -8.65 7.12 -8.61
CA VAL A 91 -8.85 6.87 -7.17
C VAL A 91 -9.06 8.24 -6.52
N THR A 92 -10.23 8.43 -5.91
CA THR A 92 -10.56 9.66 -5.18
C THR A 92 -9.66 9.84 -3.97
N LEU A 93 -9.62 11.05 -3.42
CA LEU A 93 -8.89 11.34 -2.19
C LEU A 93 -9.46 10.48 -1.05
N HIS A 94 -8.63 9.67 -0.41
CA HIS A 94 -9.02 8.75 0.66
C HIS A 94 -7.82 8.36 1.55
N GLN A 95 -8.11 7.60 2.61
CA GLN A 95 -7.14 6.92 3.46
C GLN A 95 -7.33 5.39 3.32
N ASP A 96 -6.27 4.62 3.58
CA ASP A 96 -6.33 3.15 3.61
C ASP A 96 -6.84 2.68 4.97
N LEU A 97 -8.17 2.64 5.13
CA LEU A 97 -8.80 2.35 6.44
C LEU A 97 -9.15 0.89 6.67
N SER A 98 -9.26 0.08 5.61
CA SER A 98 -9.74 -1.31 5.71
C SER A 98 -8.61 -2.31 5.66
N ILE A 99 -8.54 -3.18 6.67
CA ILE A 99 -7.53 -4.26 6.78
C ILE A 99 -8.18 -5.65 6.61
N PRO A 100 -7.46 -6.65 6.07
CA PRO A 100 -7.94 -8.02 6.00
C PRO A 100 -7.79 -8.72 7.35
N VAL A 101 -8.78 -9.52 7.75
CA VAL A 101 -8.77 -10.31 8.99
C VAL A 101 -9.30 -11.72 8.74
N ALA A 102 -8.96 -12.67 9.61
CA ALA A 102 -9.33 -14.08 9.46
C ALA A 102 -10.85 -14.29 9.60
N ALA A 103 -11.48 -13.59 10.54
CA ALA A 103 -12.91 -13.71 10.82
C ALA A 103 -13.48 -12.38 11.34
N ALA A 104 -14.79 -12.23 11.24
CA ALA A 104 -15.50 -11.16 11.93
C ALA A 104 -15.55 -11.44 13.43
N VAL A 105 -15.43 -10.38 14.24
CA VAL A 105 -15.50 -10.47 15.70
C VAL A 105 -16.44 -9.39 16.25
N ALA A 106 -17.07 -9.66 17.39
CA ALA A 106 -17.95 -8.72 18.07
C ALA A 106 -17.13 -7.80 18.98
N ASP A 107 -16.59 -6.71 18.41
CA ASP A 107 -15.97 -5.61 19.16
C ASP A 107 -16.56 -4.29 18.64
N PRO A 108 -17.19 -3.45 19.50
CA PRO A 108 -17.86 -2.22 19.07
C PRO A 108 -16.91 -1.16 18.51
N ARG A 109 -15.59 -1.29 18.74
CA ARG A 109 -14.57 -0.40 18.18
C ARG A 109 -14.25 -0.72 16.72
N LEU A 110 -14.70 -1.87 16.23
CA LEU A 110 -14.52 -2.33 14.86
C LEU A 110 -15.76 -2.01 14.01
N GLY A 111 -15.55 -1.35 12.87
CA GLY A 111 -16.65 -0.91 12.01
C GLY A 111 -16.44 -1.24 10.54
N ALA A 112 -17.44 -0.90 9.73
CA ALA A 112 -17.42 -0.99 8.26
C ALA A 112 -16.92 -2.35 7.74
N TRP A 113 -17.47 -3.42 8.32
CA TRP A 113 -17.21 -4.79 7.88
C TRP A 113 -17.60 -4.98 6.42
N SER A 114 -16.74 -5.63 5.66
CA SER A 114 -16.98 -5.95 4.24
C SER A 114 -16.32 -7.27 3.87
N ARG A 115 -16.67 -7.82 2.69
CA ARG A 115 -15.99 -8.97 2.12
C ARG A 115 -15.36 -8.60 0.79
N LYS A 116 -14.09 -8.98 0.59
CA LYS A 116 -13.37 -8.80 -0.69
C LYS A 116 -12.70 -10.12 -1.03
N GLN A 117 -13.03 -10.70 -2.19
CA GLN A 117 -12.54 -12.03 -2.61
C GLN A 117 -12.75 -13.08 -1.50
N GLY A 118 -13.97 -13.13 -0.94
CA GLY A 118 -14.33 -14.05 0.15
C GLY A 118 -13.77 -13.70 1.54
N ARG A 119 -12.73 -12.86 1.65
CA ARG A 119 -12.10 -12.51 2.93
C ARG A 119 -12.80 -11.36 3.66
N PRO A 120 -12.95 -11.45 5.00
CA PRO A 120 -13.40 -10.33 5.82
C PRO A 120 -12.40 -9.18 5.82
N PHE A 121 -12.93 -7.96 5.71
CA PHE A 121 -12.21 -6.71 5.94
C PHE A 121 -12.94 -5.89 6.98
N VAL A 122 -12.18 -5.13 7.76
CA VAL A 122 -12.70 -4.28 8.84
C VAL A 122 -11.98 -2.95 8.86
N GLN A 123 -12.63 -1.90 9.35
CA GLN A 123 -11.97 -0.64 9.69
C GLN A 123 -11.67 -0.61 11.21
N PRO A 124 -10.41 -0.84 11.62
CA PRO A 124 -10.01 -0.88 13.02
C PRO A 124 -9.64 0.51 13.55
N PRO A 125 -9.65 0.75 14.87
CA PRO A 125 -9.30 2.04 15.45
C PRO A 125 -8.01 2.65 14.88
N ALA A 126 -7.92 3.98 14.89
CA ALA A 126 -6.80 4.70 14.28
C ALA A 126 -5.44 4.27 14.86
N GLU A 127 -5.42 3.86 16.13
CA GLU A 127 -4.26 3.36 16.85
C GLU A 127 -3.68 2.11 16.20
N LEU A 128 -4.53 1.21 15.68
CA LEU A 128 -4.03 0.06 14.92
C LEU A 128 -3.52 0.51 13.55
N LEU A 129 -4.25 1.38 12.85
CA LEU A 129 -3.84 1.89 11.53
C LEU A 129 -2.49 2.64 11.57
N GLN A 130 -2.17 3.31 12.68
CA GLN A 130 -0.89 3.99 12.89
C GLN A 130 0.30 3.02 13.02
N ARG A 131 0.05 1.78 13.48
CA ARG A 131 1.06 0.73 13.61
C ARG A 131 1.31 -0.01 12.29
N LEU A 132 0.51 0.25 11.27
CA LEU A 132 0.66 -0.36 9.95
C LEU A 132 1.60 0.45 9.06
N LEU A 133 2.19 -0.23 8.08
CA LEU A 133 3.03 0.37 7.06
C LEU A 133 2.65 -0.21 5.69
N ALA A 134 2.25 0.66 4.77
CA ALA A 134 2.00 0.28 3.39
C ALA A 134 3.25 0.51 2.55
N VAL A 135 3.63 -0.49 1.74
CA VAL A 135 4.84 -0.49 0.93
C VAL A 135 4.48 -0.85 -0.49
N ARG A 136 4.68 0.10 -1.40
CA ARG A 136 4.40 -0.05 -2.83
C ARG A 136 5.71 -0.28 -3.57
N LEU A 137 5.92 -1.51 -4.05
CA LEU A 137 7.02 -1.84 -4.96
C LEU A 137 6.59 -1.59 -6.40
N HIS A 138 7.32 -0.71 -7.09
CA HIS A 138 7.10 -0.42 -8.50
C HIS A 138 7.84 -1.45 -9.38
N LEU A 139 7.09 -2.20 -10.20
CA LEU A 139 7.68 -3.16 -11.15
C LEU A 139 7.94 -2.54 -12.52
N ASP A 140 7.36 -1.37 -12.77
CA ASP A 140 7.47 -0.58 -13.98
C ASP A 140 7.68 0.89 -13.58
N ASP A 141 8.26 1.69 -14.48
CA ASP A 141 8.41 3.12 -14.27
C ASP A 141 7.03 3.80 -14.15
N CYS A 142 6.98 4.86 -13.33
CA CYS A 142 5.79 5.67 -13.13
C CYS A 142 6.19 7.15 -13.09
N GLY A 143 6.14 7.79 -14.26
CA GLY A 143 6.29 9.23 -14.43
C GLY A 143 4.99 9.99 -14.13
N ALA A 144 5.00 11.29 -14.42
CA ALA A 144 3.87 12.20 -14.19
C ALA A 144 2.64 11.82 -15.04
N ASP A 145 2.87 11.32 -16.25
CA ASP A 145 1.80 10.94 -17.19
C ASP A 145 1.19 9.56 -16.91
N ASP A 146 1.81 8.76 -16.02
CA ASP A 146 1.38 7.40 -15.68
C ASP A 146 0.36 7.36 -14.52
N GLY A 147 -0.22 8.52 -14.22
CA GLY A 147 -1.17 8.74 -13.14
C GLY A 147 -0.60 8.34 -11.78
N PRO A 148 0.51 8.96 -11.33
CA PRO A 148 1.19 8.60 -10.10
C PRO A 148 0.27 8.71 -8.88
N LEU A 149 0.73 8.18 -7.75
CA LEU A 149 0.07 8.46 -6.48
C LEU A 149 0.27 9.95 -6.16
N ARG A 150 -0.75 10.60 -5.63
CA ARG A 150 -0.64 11.95 -5.08
C ARG A 150 -1.00 11.91 -3.62
N VAL A 151 -0.24 12.58 -2.78
CA VAL A 151 -0.36 12.52 -1.32
C VAL A 151 -0.45 13.90 -0.71
N VAL A 152 -1.17 14.03 0.40
CA VAL A 152 -1.18 15.25 1.22
C VAL A 152 -0.23 15.03 2.38
N ALA A 153 0.95 15.65 2.33
CA ALA A 153 2.00 15.42 3.31
C ALA A 153 1.54 15.75 4.74
N GLY A 154 1.90 14.92 5.71
CA GLY A 154 1.60 15.15 7.13
C GLY A 154 0.16 14.79 7.55
N SER A 155 -0.74 14.50 6.60
CA SER A 155 -2.15 14.23 6.87
C SER A 155 -2.42 12.99 7.73
N HIS A 156 -1.48 12.04 7.79
CA HIS A 156 -1.55 10.86 8.65
C HIS A 156 -1.59 11.20 10.15
N ARG A 157 -1.14 12.40 10.54
CA ARG A 157 -1.13 12.88 11.92
C ARG A 157 -2.49 13.33 12.44
N HIS A 158 -3.49 13.44 11.56
CA HIS A 158 -4.84 13.90 11.90
C HIS A 158 -5.82 12.75 12.19
N GLY A 159 -5.33 11.51 12.31
CA GLY A 159 -6.19 10.36 12.53
C GLY A 159 -7.07 10.05 11.31
N ARG A 160 -8.29 9.58 11.56
CA ARG A 160 -9.28 9.33 10.50
C ARG A 160 -9.95 10.65 10.11
N LEU A 161 -10.02 10.93 8.82
CA LEU A 161 -10.61 12.13 8.27
C LEU A 161 -11.90 11.79 7.53
N ASP A 162 -12.96 12.56 7.79
CA ASP A 162 -14.13 12.57 6.93
C ASP A 162 -13.84 13.30 5.61
N ALA A 163 -14.81 13.29 4.70
CA ALA A 163 -14.65 13.90 3.38
C ALA A 163 -14.45 15.42 3.42
N ALA A 164 -15.04 16.12 4.39
CA ALA A 164 -14.93 17.58 4.50
C ALA A 164 -13.55 17.97 5.02
N ALA A 165 -13.11 17.33 6.11
CA ALA A 165 -11.79 17.53 6.69
C ALA A 165 -10.67 17.13 5.72
N ALA A 166 -10.83 16.02 4.98
CA ALA A 166 -9.89 15.61 3.95
C ALA A 166 -9.74 16.65 2.84
N ARG A 167 -10.86 17.23 2.37
CA ARG A 167 -10.84 18.30 1.36
C ARG A 167 -10.20 19.58 1.86
N ALA A 168 -10.51 19.98 3.10
CA ALA A 168 -9.96 21.17 3.72
C ALA A 168 -8.43 21.04 3.89
N LEU A 169 -7.97 19.89 4.39
CA LEU A 169 -6.54 19.65 4.58
C LEU A 169 -5.79 19.61 3.25
N ARG A 170 -6.33 18.96 2.22
CA ARG A 170 -5.75 19.02 0.87
C ARG A 170 -5.69 20.46 0.33
N ALA A 171 -6.71 21.27 0.58
CA ALA A 171 -6.72 22.66 0.11
C ALA A 171 -5.67 23.52 0.81
N ALA A 172 -5.39 23.25 2.09
CA ALA A 172 -4.37 23.95 2.86
C ALA A 172 -2.94 23.51 2.52
N GLU A 173 -2.71 22.19 2.43
CA GLU A 173 -1.36 21.62 2.33
C GLU A 173 -0.93 21.28 0.88
N GLY A 174 -1.88 21.24 -0.04
CA GLY A 174 -1.65 20.80 -1.43
C GLY A 174 -1.48 19.28 -1.58
N GLU A 175 -1.12 18.87 -2.80
CA GLU A 175 -0.80 17.47 -3.13
C GLU A 175 0.64 17.39 -3.65
N THR A 176 1.39 16.36 -3.22
CA THR A 176 2.68 15.99 -3.79
C THR A 176 2.51 14.78 -4.71
N GLU A 177 3.01 14.87 -5.93
CA GLU A 177 3.06 13.73 -6.86
C GLU A 177 4.22 12.79 -6.52
N CYS A 178 3.95 11.49 -6.48
CA CYS A 178 4.92 10.45 -6.18
C CYS A 178 5.26 9.65 -7.44
N THR A 179 6.23 10.14 -8.20
CA THR A 179 6.85 9.39 -9.30
C THR A 179 7.88 8.39 -8.74
N ALA A 180 8.06 7.29 -9.46
CA ALA A 180 8.91 6.19 -9.04
C ALA A 180 9.48 5.46 -10.25
N GLY A 181 10.75 5.09 -10.16
CA GLY A 181 11.38 4.18 -11.11
C GLY A 181 11.05 2.73 -10.79
N ARG A 182 11.29 1.87 -11.76
CA ARG A 182 11.28 0.42 -11.57
C ARG A 182 12.24 0.03 -10.44
N GLY A 183 11.74 -0.73 -9.47
CA GLY A 183 12.48 -1.18 -8.29
C GLY A 183 12.43 -0.23 -7.10
N ASP A 184 11.84 0.95 -7.25
CA ASP A 184 11.62 1.87 -6.13
C ASP A 184 10.54 1.34 -5.18
N LEU A 185 10.70 1.66 -3.89
CA LEU A 185 9.60 1.59 -2.93
C LEU A 185 9.02 2.98 -2.69
N LEU A 186 7.69 3.06 -2.72
CA LEU A 186 6.95 4.13 -2.08
C LEU A 186 6.36 3.59 -0.78
N ILE A 187 6.88 4.06 0.35
CA ILE A 187 6.49 3.65 1.70
C ILE A 187 5.57 4.72 2.26
N MET A 188 4.44 4.34 2.88
CA MET A 188 3.46 5.29 3.37
C MET A 188 2.68 4.78 4.59
N ARG A 189 2.18 5.71 5.38
CA ARG A 189 1.24 5.45 6.48
C ARG A 189 -0.18 5.26 5.91
N PRO A 190 -0.97 4.27 6.37
CA PRO A 190 -2.33 4.09 5.84
C PRO A 190 -3.26 5.28 6.07
N LEU A 191 -3.06 6.06 7.14
CA LEU A 191 -3.79 7.30 7.40
C LEU A 191 -3.32 8.48 6.52
N LEU A 192 -2.33 8.32 5.65
CA LEU A 192 -1.95 9.38 4.72
C LEU A 192 -3.05 9.55 3.67
N LEU A 193 -3.58 10.76 3.55
CA LEU A 193 -4.49 11.11 2.46
C LEU A 193 -3.77 10.96 1.13
N HIS A 194 -4.39 10.22 0.24
CA HIS A 194 -3.85 10.01 -1.09
C HIS A 194 -4.95 9.81 -2.13
N ALA A 195 -4.59 10.11 -3.37
CA ALA A 195 -5.41 9.94 -4.55
C ALA A 195 -4.54 9.40 -5.69
N SER A 196 -5.16 8.93 -6.76
CA SER A 196 -4.41 8.60 -7.96
C SER A 196 -5.14 9.11 -9.18
N SER A 197 -4.42 9.91 -9.99
CA SER A 197 -4.91 10.49 -11.23
C SER A 197 -5.15 9.42 -12.28
N LYS A 198 -5.94 9.75 -13.30
CA LYS A 198 -5.95 8.98 -14.55
C LYS A 198 -4.58 9.13 -15.23
N ALA A 199 -4.04 8.05 -15.78
CA ALA A 199 -2.90 8.09 -16.67
C ALA A 199 -3.31 8.78 -17.98
N THR A 200 -2.45 9.64 -18.52
CA THR A 200 -2.65 10.31 -19.81
C THR A 200 -2.01 9.53 -20.96
N ARG A 201 -1.04 8.66 -20.66
CA ARG A 201 -0.43 7.70 -21.60
C ARG A 201 -0.56 6.26 -21.10
N PRO A 202 -1.72 5.59 -21.28
CA PRO A 202 -1.96 4.30 -20.67
C PRO A 202 -1.43 3.12 -21.50
N GLU A 203 -0.61 3.41 -22.51
CA GLU A 203 0.12 2.43 -23.34
C GLU A 203 1.15 1.66 -22.50
N GLY A 204 1.67 2.29 -21.44
CA GLY A 204 2.51 1.64 -20.45
C GLY A 204 1.71 0.77 -19.48
N ARG A 205 2.10 -0.50 -19.34
CA ARG A 205 1.60 -1.38 -18.28
C ARG A 205 2.27 -0.98 -16.97
N ARG A 206 1.55 -0.27 -16.10
CA ARG A 206 2.05 0.05 -14.75
C ARG A 206 1.59 -1.00 -13.76
N ARG A 207 2.54 -1.74 -13.17
CA ARG A 207 2.29 -2.70 -12.09
C ARG A 207 2.96 -2.25 -10.79
N VAL A 208 2.21 -2.33 -9.71
CA VAL A 208 2.68 -2.05 -8.35
C VAL A 208 2.22 -3.17 -7.43
N LEU A 209 3.16 -3.75 -6.69
CA LEU A 209 2.83 -4.65 -5.58
C LEU A 209 2.68 -3.81 -4.31
N HIS A 210 1.50 -3.83 -3.71
CA HIS A 210 1.18 -3.11 -2.49
C HIS A 210 1.14 -4.07 -1.31
N PHE A 211 2.19 -4.05 -0.51
CA PHE A 211 2.29 -4.79 0.74
C PHE A 211 1.72 -3.97 1.89
N LEU A 212 1.02 -4.64 2.79
CA LEU A 212 0.65 -4.10 4.09
C LEU A 212 1.39 -4.90 5.16
N PHE A 213 2.19 -4.19 5.96
CA PHE A 213 2.83 -4.74 7.14
C PHE A 213 2.13 -4.23 8.40
N GLY A 214 2.05 -5.07 9.41
CA GLY A 214 1.45 -4.74 10.69
C GLY A 214 2.08 -5.49 11.85
N PRO A 215 1.64 -5.21 13.08
CA PRO A 215 2.11 -5.96 14.24
C PRO A 215 1.69 -7.42 14.12
N ARG A 216 2.49 -8.34 14.67
CA ARG A 216 2.13 -9.76 14.74
C ARG A 216 0.75 -9.96 15.39
N GLU A 217 0.51 -9.24 16.48
CA GLU A 217 -0.78 -9.23 17.18
C GLU A 217 -1.53 -7.90 16.92
N PRO A 218 -2.65 -7.91 16.18
CA PRO A 218 -3.43 -6.70 15.92
C PRO A 218 -4.21 -6.19 17.15
N GLY A 219 -4.45 -7.05 18.14
CA GLY A 219 -5.35 -6.77 19.26
C GLY A 219 -6.83 -6.85 18.86
N TYR A 220 -7.73 -6.36 19.73
CA TYR A 220 -9.19 -6.31 19.46
C TYR A 220 -9.80 -7.70 19.14
N SER A 221 -9.19 -8.76 19.66
CA SER A 221 -9.50 -10.16 19.32
C SER A 221 -9.42 -10.49 17.82
N LEU A 222 -8.81 -9.62 17.02
CA LEU A 222 -8.57 -9.84 15.61
C LEU A 222 -7.43 -10.83 15.42
N HIS A 223 -7.51 -11.59 14.33
CA HIS A 223 -6.42 -12.39 13.82
C HIS A 223 -6.23 -12.06 12.34
N TRP A 224 -4.98 -12.01 11.88
CA TRP A 224 -4.70 -11.78 10.47
C TRP A 224 -5.12 -12.99 9.63
N SER A 225 -5.65 -12.74 8.42
CA SER A 225 -5.98 -13.83 7.48
C SER A 225 -4.74 -14.58 6.98
N ILE A 226 -3.59 -13.92 7.03
CA ILE A 226 -2.25 -14.40 6.73
C ILE A 226 -1.27 -13.49 7.48
N ALA A 227 -0.18 -14.06 8.00
CA ALA A 227 0.88 -13.32 8.68
C ALA A 227 2.22 -14.01 8.38
N LEU A 228 3.08 -13.36 7.58
CA LEU A 228 4.42 -13.84 7.20
C LEU A 228 5.53 -12.92 7.71
#